data_AF-A0A928H8W7-F1
#
_entry.id   AF-A0A928H8W7-F1
#
_cell.length_a   1.000
_cell.length_b   1.000
_cell.length_c   1.000
_cell.angle_alpha   90.00
_cell.angle_beta   90.00
_cell.angle_gamma   90.00
#
_symmetry.space_group_name_H-M   'P 1'
#
loop_
_entity.id
_entity.type
_entity.pdbx_description
1 polymer ?
#
loop_
_entity_poly.entity_id
_entity_poly.type
_entity_poly.pdbx_seq_one_letter_code
_entity_poly.pdbx_strand_id
1 'polypeptide(L)'
;MTEPNVHVLRYASGGELHRDFHASILDGANYMLDNYGEEALREVVFETGTKVYKTLHEKLKAGDKSELLAWWRYYMDREGADYTLEETDDGAVLTVKKCPALKHLEVRNIPGGKGLCS
;
A
#
# COMPACT_ATOMS: atom_id res chain seq x y z
N MET A 1 -27.67 -6.76 3.46
CA MET A 1 -26.22 -6.76 3.17
C MET A 1 -25.53 -6.42 4.48
N THR A 2 -24.87 -7.38 5.10
CA THR A 2 -24.13 -7.16 6.36
C THR A 2 -22.79 -6.52 6.03
N GLU A 3 -22.45 -5.40 6.69
CA GLU A 3 -21.14 -4.78 6.55
C GLU A 3 -20.03 -5.80 6.86
N PRO A 4 -18.95 -5.86 6.08
CA PRO A 4 -17.83 -6.74 6.39
C PRO A 4 -17.26 -6.36 7.75
N ASN A 5 -17.09 -7.36 8.62
CA ASN A 5 -16.63 -7.15 9.98
C ASN A 5 -15.20 -6.58 10.01
N VAL A 6 -15.09 -5.26 10.11
CA VAL A 6 -13.83 -4.50 10.20
C VAL A 6 -12.97 -4.92 11.41
N HIS A 7 -13.52 -5.64 12.40
CA HIS A 7 -12.73 -6.14 13.53
C HIS A 7 -11.76 -7.30 13.20
N VAL A 8 -11.70 -7.78 11.96
CA VAL A 8 -10.89 -8.98 11.59
C VAL A 8 -9.55 -8.65 10.92
N LEU A 9 -9.27 -7.39 10.57
CA LEU A 9 -8.02 -6.99 9.90
C LEU A 9 -7.07 -6.24 10.85
N ARG A 10 -5.94 -6.87 11.19
CA ARG A 10 -4.94 -6.29 12.11
C ARG A 10 -4.47 -4.90 11.69
N TYR A 11 -4.25 -4.68 10.39
CA TYR A 11 -3.73 -3.41 9.86
C TYR A 11 -4.83 -2.51 9.27
N ALA A 12 -6.10 -2.74 9.62
CA ALA A 12 -7.18 -1.83 9.24
C ALA A 12 -7.37 -0.74 10.31
N SER A 13 -7.49 0.52 9.88
CA SER A 13 -7.87 1.64 10.73
C SER A 13 -9.19 2.24 10.27
N GLY A 14 -10.20 2.27 11.15
CA GLY A 14 -11.52 2.84 10.83
C GLY A 14 -11.59 4.38 10.85
N GLY A 15 -10.48 5.07 11.15
CA GLY A 15 -10.43 6.53 11.27
C GLY A 15 -10.49 7.26 9.93
N GLU A 16 -10.24 8.57 9.95
CA GLU A 16 -10.14 9.36 8.72
C GLU A 16 -8.97 8.85 7.83
N LEU A 17 -9.21 8.83 6.52
CA LEU A 17 -8.16 8.51 5.55
C LEU A 17 -7.41 9.79 5.17
N HIS A 18 -6.26 10.03 5.79
CA HIS A 18 -5.42 11.18 5.53
C HIS A 18 -4.61 11.00 4.23
N ARG A 19 -5.23 11.32 3.09
CA ARG A 19 -4.60 11.13 1.75
C ARG A 19 -3.32 11.96 1.56
N ASP A 20 -3.15 13.06 2.30
CA ASP A 20 -1.90 13.84 2.27
C ASP A 20 -0.68 13.06 2.79
N PHE A 21 -0.90 11.95 3.48
CA PHE A 21 0.18 11.04 3.87
C PHE A 21 0.97 10.50 2.65
N HIS A 22 0.33 10.38 1.48
CA HIS A 22 1.01 10.02 0.24
C HIS A 22 2.13 11.01 -0.12
N ALA A 23 1.92 12.31 0.11
CA ALA A 23 2.93 13.33 -0.12
C ALA A 23 4.08 13.24 0.89
N SER A 24 3.77 12.98 2.17
CA SER A 24 4.80 12.81 3.21
C SER A 24 5.67 11.58 2.96
N ILE A 25 5.09 10.46 2.54
CA ILE A 25 5.85 9.25 2.17
C ILE A 25 6.73 9.52 0.96
N LEU A 26 6.22 10.23 -0.04
CA LEU A 26 6.99 10.59 -1.22
C LEU A 26 8.20 11.47 -0.88
N ASP A 27 8.00 12.49 -0.05
CA ASP A 27 9.06 13.40 0.38
C ASP A 27 10.15 12.65 1.18
N GLY A 28 9.73 11.79 2.12
CA GLY A 28 10.65 10.93 2.87
C GLY A 28 11.42 9.98 1.97
N ALA A 29 10.79 9.41 0.95
CA ALA A 29 11.45 8.50 0.02
C ALA A 29 12.44 9.23 -0.90
N ASN A 30 12.09 10.43 -1.38
CA ASN A 30 13.01 11.28 -2.14
C ASN A 30 14.21 11.70 -1.29
N TYR A 31 13.99 12.07 -0.03
CA TYR A 31 15.06 12.35 0.92
C TYR A 31 15.99 11.14 1.10
N MET A 32 15.43 9.94 1.25
CA MET A 32 16.22 8.72 1.37
C MET A 32 17.08 8.47 0.13
N LEU A 33 16.51 8.64 -1.06
CA LEU A 33 17.25 8.49 -2.32
C LEU A 33 18.38 9.50 -2.44
N ASP A 34 18.10 10.78 -2.15
CA ASP A 34 19.06 11.87 -2.33
C ASP A 34 20.23 11.78 -1.32
N ASN A 35 20.01 11.23 -0.13
CA ASN A 35 21.00 11.22 0.95
C ASN A 35 21.66 9.85 1.17
N TYR A 36 20.99 8.75 0.82
CA TYR A 36 21.44 7.38 1.15
C TYR A 36 21.35 6.40 -0.03
N GLY A 37 20.76 6.80 -1.16
CA GLY A 37 20.67 5.99 -2.38
C GLY A 37 19.58 4.91 -2.36
N GLU A 38 19.46 4.21 -3.49
CA GLU A 38 18.38 3.25 -3.75
C GLU A 38 18.38 2.04 -2.79
N GLU A 39 19.55 1.52 -2.44
CA GLU A 39 19.66 0.36 -1.54
C GLU A 39 19.13 0.67 -0.13
N ALA A 40 19.38 1.88 0.38
CA ALA A 40 18.86 2.30 1.68
C ALA A 40 17.33 2.41 1.65
N LEU A 41 16.76 2.98 0.58
CA LEU A 41 15.31 3.02 0.40
C LEU A 41 14.72 1.60 0.29
N ARG A 42 15.36 0.72 -0.48
CA ARG A 42 14.97 -0.68 -0.64
C ARG A 42 14.93 -1.41 0.69
N GLU A 43 15.96 -1.24 1.52
CA GLU A 43 16.02 -1.84 2.87
C GLU A 43 14.86 -1.34 3.74
N VAL A 44 14.61 -0.04 3.78
CA VAL A 44 13.50 0.53 4.58
C VAL A 44 12.14 -0.01 4.14
N VAL A 45 11.87 -0.07 2.83
CA VAL A 45 10.60 -0.60 2.30
C VAL A 45 10.46 -2.09 2.59
N PHE A 46 11.55 -2.87 2.43
CA PHE A 46 11.56 -4.30 2.74
C PHE A 46 11.32 -4.56 4.24
N GLU A 47 11.98 -3.81 5.11
CA GLU A 47 11.84 -3.92 6.55
C GLU A 47 10.45 -3.48 7.02
N THR A 48 9.86 -2.47 6.38
CA THR A 48 8.46 -2.11 6.62
C THR A 48 7.53 -3.26 6.27
N GLY A 49 7.69 -3.87 5.08
CA GLY A 49 6.86 -5.00 4.64
C GLY A 49 7.00 -6.27 5.50
N THR A 50 8.16 -6.48 6.15
CA THR A 50 8.45 -7.72 6.88
C THR A 50 8.37 -7.58 8.40
N LYS A 51 8.73 -6.42 8.97
CA LYS A 51 8.71 -6.17 10.42
C LYS A 51 7.49 -5.38 10.89
N VAL A 52 7.03 -4.38 10.14
CA VAL A 52 5.83 -3.60 10.51
C VAL A 52 4.57 -4.40 10.16
N TYR A 53 4.50 -4.92 8.93
CA TYR A 53 3.43 -5.82 8.48
C TYR A 53 3.68 -7.30 8.84
N LYS A 54 4.31 -7.55 9.99
CA LYS A 54 4.84 -8.86 10.39
C LYS A 54 3.83 -10.01 10.27
N THR A 55 2.62 -9.86 10.79
CA THR A 55 1.63 -10.95 10.75
C THR A 55 1.14 -11.26 9.33
N LEU A 56 1.03 -10.24 8.48
CA LEU A 56 0.67 -10.41 7.08
C LEU A 56 1.81 -11.16 6.37
N HIS A 57 3.06 -10.75 6.63
CA HIS A 57 4.24 -11.43 6.11
C HIS A 57 4.33 -12.89 6.55
N GLU A 58 4.11 -13.18 7.83
CA GLU A 58 4.14 -14.54 8.39
C GLU A 58 3.06 -15.43 7.76
N LYS A 59 1.84 -14.92 7.56
CA LYS A 59 0.77 -15.64 6.88
C LYS A 59 1.10 -15.94 5.42
N LEU A 60 1.61 -14.96 4.68
CA LEU A 60 2.04 -15.17 3.30
C LEU A 60 3.12 -16.25 3.20
N LYS A 61 4.10 -16.27 4.12
CA LYS A 61 5.12 -17.33 4.17
C LYS A 61 4.55 -18.71 4.48
N ALA A 62 3.43 -18.77 5.22
CA ALA A 62 2.71 -20.00 5.48
C ALA A 62 1.74 -20.40 4.35
N GLY A 63 1.69 -19.64 3.25
CA GLY A 63 0.78 -19.88 2.12
C GLY A 63 -0.63 -19.31 2.31
N ASP A 64 -0.87 -18.54 3.39
CA ASP A 64 -2.15 -17.87 3.64
C ASP A 64 -2.11 -16.43 3.11
N LYS A 65 -2.79 -16.20 1.98
CA LYS A 65 -2.95 -14.88 1.35
C LYS A 65 -4.20 -14.12 1.79
N SER A 66 -5.06 -14.72 2.61
CA SER A 66 -6.39 -14.16 2.93
C SER A 66 -6.32 -12.75 3.52
N GLU A 67 -5.37 -12.50 4.43
CA GLU A 67 -5.20 -11.20 5.07
C GLU A 67 -4.71 -10.13 4.10
N LEU A 68 -3.79 -10.46 3.18
CA LEU A 68 -3.31 -9.53 2.15
C LEU A 68 -4.46 -9.10 1.23
N LEU A 69 -5.28 -10.05 0.78
CA LEU A 69 -6.38 -9.79 -0.15
C LEU A 69 -7.45 -8.92 0.50
N ALA A 70 -7.80 -9.21 1.75
CA ALA A 70 -8.75 -8.40 2.49
C ALA A 70 -8.19 -7.01 2.81
N TRP A 71 -6.88 -6.88 3.11
CA TRP A 71 -6.20 -5.60 3.30
C TRP A 71 -6.20 -4.75 2.02
N TRP A 72 -5.89 -5.34 0.86
CA TRP A 72 -5.97 -4.66 -0.43
C TRP A 72 -7.37 -4.16 -0.74
N ARG A 73 -8.40 -5.02 -0.63
CA ARG A 73 -9.79 -4.60 -0.85
C ARG A 73 -10.16 -3.43 0.05
N TYR A 74 -9.88 -3.57 1.35
CA TYR A 74 -10.21 -2.56 2.35
C TYR A 74 -9.63 -1.17 2.03
N TYR A 75 -8.32 -1.08 1.72
CA TYR A 75 -7.70 0.21 1.45
C TYR A 75 -7.99 0.73 0.04
N MET A 76 -8.06 -0.13 -0.97
CA MET A 76 -8.39 0.31 -2.33
C MET A 76 -9.82 0.87 -2.41
N ASP A 77 -10.77 0.25 -1.70
CA ASP A 77 -12.15 0.76 -1.62
C ASP A 77 -12.20 2.12 -0.89
N ARG A 78 -11.47 2.26 0.23
CA ARG A 78 -11.42 3.52 1.00
C ARG A 78 -10.73 4.66 0.26
N GLU A 79 -9.70 4.34 -0.51
CA GLU A 79 -9.02 5.28 -1.40
C GLU A 79 -9.90 5.68 -2.59
N GLY A 80 -10.95 4.91 -2.89
CA GLY A 80 -11.77 5.08 -4.09
C GLY A 80 -10.96 4.79 -5.36
N ALA A 81 -10.11 3.76 -5.30
CA ALA A 81 -9.28 3.34 -6.41
C ALA A 81 -10.12 2.68 -7.52
N ASP A 82 -9.71 2.84 -8.78
CA ASP A 82 -10.20 2.02 -9.89
C ASP A 82 -9.25 0.82 -10.04
N TYR A 83 -9.67 -0.33 -9.51
CA TYR A 83 -8.86 -1.53 -9.46
C TYR A 83 -9.66 -2.82 -9.75
N THR A 84 -8.95 -3.87 -10.15
CA THR A 84 -9.42 -5.24 -10.13
C THR A 84 -8.50 -6.08 -9.24
N LEU A 85 -9.07 -7.09 -8.58
CA LEU A 85 -8.32 -8.06 -7.78
C LEU A 85 -8.75 -9.47 -8.18
N GLU A 86 -7.85 -10.18 -8.85
CA GLU A 86 -8.06 -11.54 -9.35
C GLU A 86 -7.24 -12.51 -8.50
N GLU A 87 -7.92 -13.44 -7.83
CA GLU A 87 -7.25 -14.51 -7.10
C GLU A 87 -6.92 -15.67 -8.05
N THR A 88 -5.70 -16.18 -7.97
CA THR A 88 -5.25 -17.38 -8.70
C THR A 88 -4.96 -18.49 -7.70
N ASP A 89 -4.62 -19.70 -8.14
CA ASP A 89 -4.20 -20.75 -7.20
C ASP A 89 -2.90 -20.35 -6.48
N ASP A 90 -1.91 -19.85 -7.23
CA ASP A 90 -0.58 -19.51 -6.72
C ASP A 90 -0.46 -18.12 -6.06
N GLY A 91 -1.50 -17.29 -6.16
CA GLY A 91 -1.41 -15.92 -5.66
C GLY A 91 -2.63 -15.07 -5.96
N ALA A 92 -2.39 -13.81 -6.31
CA ALA A 92 -3.39 -12.88 -6.80
C ALA A 92 -2.75 -11.77 -7.61
N VAL A 93 -3.52 -11.17 -8.51
CA VAL A 93 -3.13 -10.04 -9.33
C VAL A 93 -4.01 -8.85 -8.95
N LEU A 94 -3.40 -7.83 -8.36
CA LEU A 94 -4.01 -6.53 -8.12
C LEU A 94 -3.66 -5.61 -9.30
N THR A 95 -4.65 -5.24 -10.10
CA THR A 95 -4.47 -4.29 -11.20
C THR A 95 -5.09 -2.95 -10.80
N VAL A 96 -4.28 -1.90 -10.69
CA VAL A 96 -4.74 -0.56 -10.35
C VAL A 96 -4.64 0.32 -11.60
N LYS A 97 -5.79 0.70 -12.18
CA LYS A 97 -5.83 1.45 -13.46
C LYS A 97 -5.28 2.86 -13.32
N LYS A 98 -5.58 3.52 -12.20
CA LYS A 98 -4.98 4.80 -11.81
C LYS A 98 -4.68 4.77 -10.32
N CYS A 99 -3.38 4.89 -9.98
CA CYS A 99 -2.93 4.89 -8.60
C CYS A 99 -3.59 6.03 -7.82
N PRO A 100 -4.30 5.76 -6.70
CA PRO A 100 -4.98 6.79 -5.92
C PRO A 100 -3.99 7.80 -5.31
N ALA A 101 -2.80 7.33 -4.90
CA ALA A 101 -1.73 8.19 -4.38
C ALA A 101 -1.26 9.20 -5.44
N LEU A 102 -0.92 8.74 -6.65
CA LEU A 102 -0.49 9.62 -7.74
C LEU A 102 -1.59 10.60 -8.17
N LYS A 103 -2.84 10.13 -8.26
CA LYS A 103 -3.99 10.98 -8.54
C LYS A 103 -4.13 12.09 -7.50
N HIS A 104 -3.91 11.78 -6.23
CA HIS A 104 -3.99 12.75 -5.13
C HIS A 104 -2.89 13.82 -5.22
N LEU A 105 -1.67 13.42 -5.56
CA LEU A 105 -0.53 14.32 -5.77
C LEU A 105 -0.71 15.23 -6.98
N GLU A 106 -1.19 14.68 -8.10
CA GLU A 106 -1.48 15.40 -9.35
C GLU A 106 -2.44 16.57 -9.10
N VAL A 107 -3.55 16.33 -8.39
CA VAL A 107 -4.54 17.36 -8.03
C VAL A 107 -3.94 18.50 -7.19
N ARG A 108 -2.83 18.25 -6.50
CA ARG A 108 -2.12 19.22 -5.64
C ARG A 108 -0.90 19.85 -6.31
N ASN A 109 -0.63 19.53 -7.57
CA ASN A 109 0.58 19.95 -8.29
C ASN A 109 1.88 19.54 -7.58
N ILE A 110 1.87 18.39 -6.90
CA ILE A 110 3.07 17.80 -6.30
C ILE A 110 3.66 16.84 -7.34
N PRO A 111 4.91 17.01 -7.78
CA PRO A 111 5.53 16.10 -8.75
C PRO A 111 5.67 14.70 -8.16
N GLY A 112 5.61 13.67 -9.02
CA GLY A 112 5.88 12.28 -8.63
C GLY A 112 7.32 12.07 -8.15
N GLY A 113 7.59 10.87 -7.62
CA GLY A 113 8.88 10.53 -7.02
C GLY A 113 9.95 10.18 -8.03
N LYS A 114 11.21 10.36 -7.65
CA LYS A 114 12.37 9.91 -8.44
C LYS A 114 12.40 8.37 -8.45
N GLY A 115 11.97 7.74 -9.54
CA GLY A 115 11.95 6.27 -9.66
C GLY A 115 10.90 5.56 -8.78
N LEU A 116 10.01 6.32 -8.13
CA LEU A 116 8.90 5.80 -7.32
C LEU A 116 7.58 6.18 -7.95
N CYS A 117 6.84 5.17 -8.40
CA CYS A 117 5.51 5.32 -9.01
C CYS A 117 5.53 6.32 -10.19
N SER A 118 6.39 6.02 -11.18
CA SER A 118 6.55 6.76 -12.44
C SER A 118 5.64 6.25 -13.55
#